data_AF-A0A2V9V7V4-F1
#
_entry.id   AF-A0A2V9V7V4-F1
#
_cell.length_a   1.000
_cell.length_b   1.000
_cell.length_c   1.000
_cell.angle_alpha   90.00
_cell.angle_beta   90.00
_cell.angle_gamma   90.00
#
_symmetry.space_group_name_H-M   'P 1'
#
loop_
_entity.id
_entity.type
_entity.pdbx_description
1 polymer ?
#
loop_
_entity_poly.entity_id
_entity_poly.type
_entity_poly.pdbx_seq_one_letter_code
_entity_poly.pdbx_strand_id
1 'polypeptide(L)'
;MALATPEAHVPDGWGDETRRRLADLTGKKAPTAIELLRADPNGNELSELRSVKLKRLVAGSAEADFFLLFGPGPKIEAVEFVSGSQKLRAAGQVLSTANFQVAFPEGSSARLLRRGILMCSAISGCEAVLFTPNSVKSVN
;
A
#
# COMPACT_ATOMS: atom_id res chain seq x y z
N MET A 1 5.47 -40.57 -6.46
CA MET A 1 5.32 -39.22 -7.06
C MET A 1 5.59 -38.21 -5.96
N ALA A 2 6.81 -37.68 -5.92
CA ALA A 2 7.24 -36.70 -4.92
C ALA A 2 7.00 -35.29 -5.48
N LEU A 3 6.32 -34.45 -4.70
CA LEU A 3 6.10 -33.03 -4.99
C LEU A 3 7.40 -32.28 -4.70
N ALA A 4 7.98 -31.66 -5.72
CA ALA A 4 9.13 -30.78 -5.57
C ALA A 4 8.69 -29.46 -4.91
N THR A 5 9.24 -29.16 -3.74
CA THR A 5 9.24 -27.82 -3.15
C THR A 5 10.24 -26.93 -3.91
N PRO A 6 9.92 -25.66 -4.21
CA PRO A 6 10.91 -24.75 -4.74
C PRO A 6 11.87 -24.34 -3.62
N GLU A 7 13.08 -24.90 -3.63
CA GLU A 7 14.20 -24.36 -2.86
C GLU A 7 14.52 -22.96 -3.40
N ALA A 8 14.23 -21.94 -2.59
CA ALA A 8 14.78 -20.61 -2.82
C ALA A 8 16.30 -20.68 -2.56
N HIS A 9 17.07 -20.89 -3.62
CA HIS A 9 18.52 -20.75 -3.58
C HIS A 9 18.86 -19.27 -3.38
N VAL A 10 19.09 -18.86 -2.13
CA VAL A 10 19.66 -17.56 -1.81
C VAL A 10 21.18 -17.73 -1.88
N PRO A 11 21.89 -17.03 -2.79
CA PRO A 11 23.34 -17.10 -2.83
C PRO A 11 23.90 -16.52 -1.52
N ASP A 12 24.66 -17.34 -0.79
CA ASP A 12 25.35 -16.92 0.43
C ASP A 12 26.21 -15.68 0.12
N GLY A 13 25.84 -14.53 0.69
CA GLY A 13 26.63 -13.29 0.62
C GLY A 13 25.89 -12.02 0.17
N TRP A 14 24.77 -12.11 -0.55
CA TRP A 14 24.06 -10.89 -1.00
C TRP A 14 23.40 -10.14 0.17
N GLY A 15 22.84 -10.87 1.15
CA GLY A 15 22.22 -10.27 2.33
C GLY A 15 23.21 -9.47 3.19
N ASP A 16 24.46 -9.93 3.30
CA ASP A 16 25.45 -9.31 4.17
C ASP A 16 26.08 -8.07 3.55
N GLU A 17 26.37 -8.09 2.25
CA GLU A 17 26.82 -6.90 1.54
C GLU A 17 25.75 -5.80 1.57
N THR A 18 24.48 -6.17 1.38
CA THR A 18 23.36 -5.21 1.43
C THR A 18 23.23 -4.60 2.83
N ARG A 19 23.30 -5.43 3.89
CA ARG A 19 23.28 -4.94 5.28
C ARG A 19 24.45 -4.03 5.60
N ARG A 20 25.64 -4.36 5.10
CA ARG A 20 26.84 -3.54 5.28
C ARG A 20 26.67 -2.16 4.65
N ARG A 21 26.26 -2.11 3.37
CA ARG A 21 26.00 -0.84 2.68
C ARG A 21 24.94 0.00 3.38
N LEU A 22 23.88 -0.64 3.88
CA LEU A 22 22.85 0.08 4.63
C LEU A 22 23.41 0.68 5.93
N ALA A 23 24.29 -0.04 6.62
CA ALA A 23 24.95 0.47 7.81
C ALA A 23 25.85 1.66 7.51
N ASP A 24 26.59 1.63 6.40
CA ASP A 24 27.44 2.73 5.97
C ASP A 24 26.62 3.98 5.61
N LEU A 25 25.46 3.83 4.97
CA LEU A 25 24.59 4.94 4.58
C LEU A 25 23.86 5.59 5.77
N THR A 26 23.44 4.78 6.73
CA THR A 26 22.57 5.24 7.83
C THR A 26 23.33 5.52 9.13
N GLY A 27 24.60 5.08 9.21
CA GLY A 27 25.38 5.05 10.44
C GLY A 27 24.82 4.08 11.49
N LYS A 28 23.83 3.25 11.14
CA LYS A 28 23.12 2.35 12.04
C LYS A 28 23.17 0.93 11.49
N LYS A 29 23.46 -0.06 12.35
CA LYS A 29 23.36 -1.46 11.95
C LYS A 29 21.91 -1.78 11.58
N ALA A 30 21.74 -2.55 10.51
CA ALA A 30 20.43 -3.05 10.11
C ALA A 30 19.83 -3.91 11.24
N PRO A 31 18.54 -3.73 11.58
CA PRO A 31 17.89 -4.55 12.59
C PRO A 31 17.85 -6.02 12.15
N THR A 32 18.02 -6.91 13.12
CA THR A 32 17.86 -8.35 12.97
C THR A 32 16.39 -8.70 12.73
N ALA A 33 16.13 -9.89 12.17
CA ALA A 33 14.76 -10.37 11.96
C ALA A 33 13.95 -10.41 13.27
N ILE A 34 14.59 -10.74 14.39
CA ILE A 34 13.92 -10.78 15.70
C ILE A 34 13.58 -9.36 16.18
N GLU A 35 14.45 -8.38 15.96
CA GLU A 35 14.16 -6.98 16.31
C GLU A 35 13.02 -6.42 15.46
N LEU A 36 12.97 -6.74 14.17
CA LEU A 36 11.86 -6.37 13.29
C LEU A 36 10.54 -7.01 13.76
N LEU A 37 10.55 -8.30 14.11
CA LEU A 37 9.36 -9.00 14.61
C LEU A 37 8.86 -8.44 15.95
N ARG A 38 9.76 -7.94 16.81
CA ARG A 38 9.36 -7.27 18.06
C ARG A 38 8.81 -5.87 17.85
N ALA A 39 9.28 -5.17 16.83
CA ALA A 39 8.83 -3.81 16.51
C ALA A 39 7.38 -3.80 16.01
N ASP A 40 6.98 -4.81 15.23
CA ASP A 40 5.61 -4.99 14.75
C ASP A 40 5.13 -6.43 14.99
N PRO A 41 4.73 -6.76 16.23
CA PRO A 41 4.36 -8.13 16.60
C PRO A 41 3.11 -8.64 15.87
N ASN A 42 2.30 -7.73 15.33
CA ASN A 42 1.09 -8.06 14.59
C ASN A 42 1.31 -8.07 13.07
N GLY A 43 2.44 -7.55 12.57
CA GLY A 43 2.74 -7.44 11.14
C GLY A 43 1.85 -6.45 10.40
N ASN A 44 1.25 -5.49 11.11
CA ASN A 44 0.22 -4.60 10.56
C ASN A 44 0.79 -3.26 10.07
N GLU A 45 1.99 -2.85 10.48
CA GLU A 45 2.55 -1.52 10.22
C GLU A 45 2.55 -1.21 8.72
N LEU A 46 3.03 -2.16 7.91
CA LEU A 46 3.08 -1.98 6.46
C LEU A 46 1.68 -1.89 5.84
N SER A 47 0.68 -2.53 6.45
CA SER A 47 -0.71 -2.43 6.01
C SER A 47 -1.32 -1.09 6.37
N GLU A 48 -1.04 -0.58 7.56
CA GLU A 48 -1.53 0.73 7.99
C GLU A 48 -0.93 1.87 7.14
N LEU A 49 0.34 1.78 6.75
CA LEU A 49 0.99 2.77 5.88
C LEU A 49 0.34 2.93 4.50
N ARG A 50 -0.37 1.89 4.02
CA ARG A 50 -1.07 1.88 2.73
C ARG A 50 -2.58 2.02 2.86
N SER A 51 -3.10 2.14 4.08
CA SER A 51 -4.52 2.16 4.39
C SER A 51 -4.99 3.52 4.88
N VAL A 52 -6.22 3.89 4.53
CA VAL A 52 -6.92 5.03 5.13
C VAL A 52 -8.30 4.58 5.60
N LYS A 53 -8.56 4.75 6.90
CA LYS A 53 -9.88 4.49 7.48
C LYS A 53 -10.82 5.65 7.18
N LEU A 54 -12.03 5.32 6.73
CA LEU A 54 -13.08 6.24 6.35
C LEU A 54 -14.35 5.94 7.14
N LYS A 55 -15.20 6.97 7.29
CA LYS A 55 -16.55 6.77 7.80
C LYS A 55 -17.32 5.85 6.87
N ARG A 56 -18.40 5.26 7.37
CA ARG A 56 -19.31 4.44 6.56
C ARG A 56 -19.89 5.29 5.41
N LEU A 57 -19.65 4.86 4.17
CA LEU A 57 -20.10 5.56 2.96
C LEU A 57 -21.38 4.97 2.37
N VAL A 58 -21.65 3.69 2.63
CA VAL A 58 -22.82 2.97 2.12
C VAL A 58 -23.40 2.06 3.20
N ALA A 59 -24.68 1.73 3.08
CA ALA A 59 -25.31 0.72 3.91
C ALA A 59 -24.86 -0.69 3.48
N GLY A 60 -24.62 -1.56 4.47
CA GLY A 60 -24.16 -2.93 4.23
C GLY A 60 -22.68 -3.01 3.88
N SER A 61 -22.30 -4.06 3.14
CA SER A 61 -20.95 -4.27 2.65
C SER A 61 -20.87 -4.03 1.14
N ALA A 62 -19.79 -3.43 0.69
CA ALA A 62 -19.50 -3.21 -0.72
C ALA A 62 -18.00 -3.00 -0.92
N GLU A 63 -17.51 -3.34 -2.10
CA GLU A 63 -16.14 -3.08 -2.50
C GLU A 63 -16.07 -2.51 -3.91
N ALA A 64 -15.07 -1.67 -4.17
CA ALA A 64 -14.79 -1.12 -5.49
C ALA A 64 -13.31 -0.72 -5.62
N ASP A 65 -12.80 -0.83 -6.83
CA ASP A 65 -11.45 -0.44 -7.18
C ASP A 65 -11.43 0.99 -7.74
N PHE A 66 -10.38 1.73 -7.38
CA PHE A 66 -10.15 3.09 -7.83
C PHE A 66 -8.70 3.27 -8.29
N PHE A 67 -8.53 4.15 -9.28
CA PHE A 67 -7.25 4.80 -9.52
C PHE A 67 -7.19 6.13 -8.77
N LEU A 68 -6.07 6.40 -8.13
CA LEU A 68 -5.76 7.65 -7.44
C LEU A 68 -4.49 8.23 -8.05
N LEU A 69 -4.58 9.46 -8.57
CA LEU A 69 -3.44 10.20 -9.07
C LEU A 69 -2.93 11.14 -7.98
N PHE A 70 -1.74 10.86 -7.47
CA PHE A 70 -1.07 11.70 -6.49
C PHE A 70 -0.15 12.71 -7.17
N GLY A 71 -0.19 13.95 -6.70
CA GLY A 71 0.73 15.00 -7.06
C GLY A 71 1.65 15.41 -5.89
N PRO A 72 2.63 16.30 -6.16
CA PRO A 72 3.55 16.83 -5.15
C PRO A 72 2.76 17.51 -4.01
N GLY A 73 3.20 17.30 -2.77
CA GLY A 73 2.51 17.82 -1.58
C GLY A 73 1.42 16.88 -1.03
N PRO A 74 1.67 15.56 -0.99
CA PRO A 74 0.71 14.46 -0.82
C PRO A 74 -0.74 14.66 -1.28
N LYS A 75 -0.98 15.44 -2.34
CA LYS A 75 -2.34 15.78 -2.78
C LYS A 75 -2.86 14.75 -3.76
N ILE A 76 -4.15 14.46 -3.70
CA ILE A 76 -4.83 13.68 -4.72
C ILE A 76 -5.37 14.64 -5.77
N GLU A 77 -4.92 14.48 -7.00
CA GLU A 77 -5.31 15.33 -8.13
C GLU A 77 -6.48 14.76 -8.92
N ALA A 78 -6.63 13.43 -8.96
CA ALA A 78 -7.74 12.76 -9.61
C ALA A 78 -8.05 11.42 -8.94
N VAL A 79 -9.33 11.03 -8.97
CA VAL A 79 -9.81 9.71 -8.55
C VAL A 79 -10.75 9.18 -9.62
N GLU A 80 -10.49 7.98 -10.10
CA GLU A 80 -11.30 7.32 -11.14
C GLU A 80 -11.84 5.99 -10.62
N PHE A 81 -13.14 5.75 -10.78
CA PHE A 81 -13.75 4.46 -10.49
C PHE A 81 -13.36 3.45 -11.57
N VAL A 82 -12.82 2.30 -11.16
CA VAL A 82 -12.38 1.25 -12.09
C VAL A 82 -13.44 0.17 -12.22
N SER A 83 -13.78 -0.48 -11.11
CA SER A 83 -14.67 -1.64 -11.10
C SER A 83 -15.27 -1.89 -9.72
N GLY A 84 -16.26 -2.77 -9.64
CA GLY A 84 -16.90 -3.18 -8.39
C GLY A 84 -18.29 -2.57 -8.21
N SER A 85 -18.69 -2.38 -6.96
CA SER A 85 -20.04 -1.94 -6.61
C SER A 85 -20.33 -0.51 -7.07
N GLN A 86 -21.36 -0.34 -7.90
CA GLN A 86 -21.81 0.97 -8.36
C GLN A 86 -22.25 1.90 -7.22
N LYS A 87 -22.64 1.33 -6.06
CA LYS A 87 -22.97 2.09 -4.85
C LYS A 87 -21.79 2.93 -4.34
N LEU A 88 -20.56 2.52 -4.67
CA LEU A 88 -19.35 3.19 -4.25
C LEU A 88 -18.83 4.20 -5.29
N ARG A 89 -19.45 4.34 -6.47
CA ARG A 89 -18.96 5.29 -7.50
C ARG A 89 -18.80 6.71 -6.96
N ALA A 90 -19.73 7.17 -6.12
CA ALA A 90 -19.69 8.49 -5.49
C ALA A 90 -18.60 8.62 -4.40
N ALA A 91 -18.04 7.51 -3.91
CA ALA A 91 -16.96 7.52 -2.91
C ALA A 91 -15.67 8.17 -3.42
N GLY A 92 -15.51 8.32 -4.74
CA GLY A 92 -14.39 9.04 -5.34
C GLY A 92 -14.20 10.46 -4.78
N GLN A 93 -15.30 11.15 -4.43
CA GLN A 93 -15.24 12.47 -3.80
C GLN A 93 -14.60 12.42 -2.41
N VAL A 94 -14.98 11.43 -1.59
CA VAL A 94 -14.38 11.24 -0.26
C VAL A 94 -12.91 10.84 -0.39
N LEU A 95 -12.61 9.92 -1.30
CA LEU A 95 -11.24 9.49 -1.58
C LEU A 95 -10.35 10.65 -2.03
N SER A 96 -10.86 11.61 -2.80
CA SER A 96 -10.09 12.78 -3.25
C SER A 96 -9.57 13.67 -2.12
N THR A 97 -10.20 13.59 -0.94
CA THR A 97 -9.82 14.33 0.27
C THR A 97 -9.13 13.46 1.32
N ALA A 98 -8.97 12.17 1.06
CA ALA A 98 -8.36 11.24 2.00
C ALA A 98 -6.85 11.46 2.09
N ASN A 99 -6.30 11.32 3.30
CA ASN A 99 -4.89 11.57 3.55
C ASN A 99 -4.09 10.27 3.48
N PHE A 100 -3.46 10.01 2.33
CA PHE A 100 -2.53 8.89 2.18
C PHE A 100 -1.09 9.36 2.44
N GLN A 101 -0.30 8.52 3.10
CA GLN A 101 1.11 8.79 3.40
C GLN A 101 2.00 8.59 2.16
N VAL A 102 1.82 9.44 1.14
CA VAL A 102 2.61 9.44 -0.09
C VAL A 102 3.59 10.60 -0.06
N ALA A 103 4.89 10.29 -0.06
CA ALA A 103 5.95 11.28 -0.08
C ALA A 103 6.47 11.52 -1.50
N PHE A 104 6.82 12.78 -1.78
CA PHE A 104 7.52 13.20 -2.98
C PHE A 104 8.82 13.90 -2.57
N PRO A 105 9.92 13.75 -3.32
CA PRO A 105 11.12 14.56 -3.13
C PRO A 105 10.80 16.06 -3.26
N GLU A 106 11.54 16.90 -2.54
CA GLU A 106 11.41 18.35 -2.67
C GLU A 106 11.68 18.80 -4.12
N GLY A 107 10.87 19.75 -4.60
CA GLY A 107 10.96 20.26 -5.98
C GLY A 107 10.46 19.31 -7.06
N SER A 108 9.93 18.12 -6.71
CA SER A 108 9.43 17.16 -7.71
C SER A 108 8.19 17.69 -8.44
N SER A 109 8.15 17.47 -9.76
CA SER A 109 6.95 17.64 -10.59
C SER A 109 6.25 16.30 -10.90
N ALA A 110 6.74 15.20 -10.33
CA ALA A 110 6.25 13.86 -10.63
C ALA A 110 4.77 13.68 -10.28
N ARG A 111 4.13 12.75 -10.97
CA ARG A 111 2.78 12.25 -10.66
C ARG A 111 2.85 10.76 -10.44
N LEU A 112 2.15 10.29 -9.42
CA LEU A 112 2.13 8.89 -9.04
C LEU A 112 0.71 8.36 -9.15
N LEU A 113 0.46 7.53 -10.17
CA LEU A 113 -0.79 6.80 -10.30
C LEU A 113 -0.73 5.53 -9.44
N ARG A 114 -1.74 5.34 -8.58
CA ARG A 114 -1.86 4.15 -7.73
C ARG A 114 -3.25 3.55 -7.92
N ARG A 115 -3.32 2.22 -7.87
CA ARG A 115 -4.60 1.50 -7.75
C ARG A 115 -4.84 1.16 -6.28
N GLY A 116 -6.08 1.25 -5.84
CA GLY A 116 -6.48 0.81 -4.52
C GLY A 116 -7.89 0.22 -4.54
N ILE A 117 -8.21 -0.47 -3.45
CA ILE A 117 -9.54 -1.00 -3.17
C ILE A 117 -10.16 -0.21 -2.03
N LEU A 118 -11.43 0.14 -2.19
CA LEU A 118 -12.27 0.65 -1.11
C LEU A 118 -13.16 -0.49 -0.66
N MET A 119 -12.99 -0.94 0.58
CA MET A 119 -13.82 -1.97 1.19
C MET A 119 -14.66 -1.33 2.29
N CYS A 120 -15.97 -1.51 2.22
CA CYS A 120 -16.92 -1.05 3.22
C CYS A 120 -17.61 -2.24 3.87
N SER A 121 -17.81 -2.18 5.18
CA SER A 121 -18.61 -3.13 5.94
C SER A 121 -19.61 -2.41 6.84
N ALA A 122 -20.68 -3.12 7.20
CA ALA A 122 -21.67 -2.62 8.13
C ALA A 122 -21.09 -2.42 9.54
N ILE A 123 -20.00 -3.09 9.92
CA ILE A 123 -19.48 -3.09 11.29
C ILE A 123 -18.32 -2.10 11.44
N SER A 124 -17.28 -2.24 10.62
CA SER A 124 -16.03 -1.48 10.75
C SER A 124 -15.98 -0.16 9.98
N GLY A 125 -17.01 0.17 9.19
CA GLY A 125 -16.99 1.34 8.32
C GLY A 125 -16.30 1.03 7.00
N CYS A 126 -15.57 2.01 6.44
CA CYS A 126 -14.88 1.84 5.17
C CYS A 126 -13.37 1.99 5.34
N GLU A 127 -12.61 1.27 4.52
CA GLU A 127 -11.16 1.35 4.47
C GLU A 127 -10.70 1.36 3.01
N ALA A 128 -9.87 2.32 2.66
CA ALA A 128 -9.22 2.40 1.37
C ALA A 128 -7.79 1.88 1.50
N VAL A 129 -7.41 0.89 0.69
CA VAL A 129 -6.09 0.26 0.74
C VAL A 129 -5.42 0.36 -0.62
N LEU A 130 -4.22 0.94 -0.68
CA LEU A 130 -3.42 0.97 -1.92
C LEU A 130 -2.79 -0.39 -2.18
N PHE A 131 -2.92 -0.88 -3.42
CA PHE A 131 -2.27 -2.12 -3.83
C PHE A 131 -0.75 -2.01 -3.83
N THR A 132 -0.07 -3.12 -3.54
CA THR A 132 1.38 -3.20 -3.69
C THR A 132 1.75 -3.13 -5.18
N PRO A 133 2.90 -2.55 -5.55
CA PRO A 133 3.28 -2.38 -6.96
C PRO A 133 3.25 -3.69 -7.77
N ASN A 134 3.55 -4.82 -7.15
CA ASN A 134 3.57 -6.14 -7.78
C ASN A 134 2.18 -6.80 -7.94
N SER A 135 1.14 -6.32 -7.25
CA SER A 135 -0.21 -6.88 -7.35
C SER A 135 -1.10 -6.14 -8.33
N VAL A 136 -0.66 -4.98 -8.84
CA VAL A 136 -1.42 -4.21 -9.83
C VAL A 136 -1.44 -4.94 -11.18
N LYS A 137 -2.63 -5.05 -11.76
CA LYS A 137 -2.86 -5.51 -13.14
C LYS A 137 -3.40 -4.34 -13.98
N SER A 138 -3.00 -4.31 -15.26
CA SER A 138 -3.57 -3.35 -16.23
C SER A 138 -5.08 -3.54 -16.34
N VAL A 139 -5.80 -2.45 -16.62
CA VAL A 139 -7.17 -2.53 -17.11
C VAL A 139 -7.12 -2.99 -18.57
N ASN A 140 -8.00 -3.92 -18.93
CA ASN A 140 -8.25 -4.39 -20.29
C ASN A 140 -9.68 -4.03 -20.66
#